data_AF-A0A1Q4AGG4-F1
#
_entry.id   AF-A0A1Q4AGG4-F1
#
_cell.length_a   1.000
_cell.length_b   1.000
_cell.length_c   1.000
_cell.angle_alpha   90.00
_cell.angle_beta   90.00
_cell.angle_gamma   90.00
#
_symmetry.space_group_name_H-M   'P 1'
#
loop_
_entity.id
_entity.type
_entity.pdbx_description
1 polymer ?
#
loop_
_entity_poly.entity_id
_entity_poly.type
_entity_poly.pdbx_seq_one_letter_code
_entity_poly.pdbx_strand_id
1 'polypeptide(L)'
;MSTRSLDPNVAPALSRRSILIGAVAGAMTPGMAAAAGTSSVTQAPESDAIHQRQRFHGTHQPGIVTPRPAAGLVASFDVLARDRAGLEKLLRTLTQRTAFLMEGGTPPELDPKFPPADSGILGPEVTPDNVTITTSFGASLFDERFGLQTLRPRHLSRMSAFRNDALQAELCHGDLLVQICSNTPDTNIHALRDIIKNTPDLLMLRWKQEGSVPVQQPHPGRPKESARNFLGFRDGSANPDSADTGEMNRIVWVQPGGDEPAWAAGGSYQAVRLIRNFVERWDRTPLQQQEKIIGRKKASGAPFDGQAETDLPRYASDPKGQLTPLDAHIRLANARDAEARKHLILRRPFNYSNGVSKSGQLDMGLLFIAYQADLEQGFIAVQNRLSGEALEEYIKPFGGGYFFVPPGVRDANDYLGRPLLEAASGSTSPHT
;
A
#
# COMPACT_ATOMS: atom_id res chain seq x y z
N MET A 1 70.81 61.61 -7.94
CA MET A 1 70.98 60.35 -7.18
C MET A 1 69.67 60.06 -6.45
N SER A 2 68.80 59.23 -7.02
CA SER A 2 67.62 58.70 -6.32
C SER A 2 67.24 57.40 -7.02
N THR A 3 67.61 56.29 -6.41
CA THR A 3 67.45 54.94 -6.95
C THR A 3 66.15 54.32 -6.44
N ARG A 4 65.24 54.03 -7.37
CA ARG A 4 64.73 52.70 -7.80
C ARG A 4 63.63 52.11 -6.89
N SER A 5 62.36 52.03 -7.33
CA SER A 5 61.77 51.12 -8.36
C SER A 5 61.60 49.71 -7.80
N LEU A 6 60.50 48.98 -7.89
CA LEU A 6 59.12 49.10 -8.40
C LEU A 6 58.39 47.88 -7.77
N ASP A 7 57.15 48.03 -7.32
CA ASP A 7 56.26 46.88 -7.05
C ASP A 7 55.77 46.26 -8.37
N PRO A 8 55.53 44.94 -8.43
CA PRO A 8 54.13 44.50 -8.47
C PRO A 8 53.79 43.12 -7.86
N ASN A 9 52.50 42.98 -7.55
CA ASN A 9 51.68 41.76 -7.52
C ASN A 9 51.94 40.67 -6.47
N VAL A 10 50.98 40.59 -5.55
CA VAL A 10 50.78 39.52 -4.58
C VAL A 10 49.95 38.40 -5.19
N ALA A 11 50.53 37.19 -5.21
CA ALA A 11 49.83 35.95 -4.87
C ALA A 11 50.78 35.09 -4.04
N PRO A 12 50.30 34.41 -2.98
CA PRO A 12 50.63 33.00 -2.92
C PRO A 12 49.49 32.11 -2.38
N ALA A 13 49.35 30.96 -3.04
CA ALA A 13 48.79 29.74 -2.47
C ALA A 13 49.75 29.17 -1.41
N LEU A 14 49.21 28.71 -0.28
CA LEU A 14 50.00 28.02 0.75
C LEU A 14 49.70 26.52 0.75
N SER A 15 50.76 25.76 0.48
CA SER A 15 50.86 24.31 0.62
C SER A 15 51.81 23.96 1.78
N ARG A 16 51.40 22.95 2.57
CA ARG A 16 52.20 21.92 3.28
C ARG A 16 53.43 22.34 4.11
N ARG A 17 53.30 22.27 5.44
CA ARG A 17 54.25 21.68 6.42
C ARG A 17 53.58 21.64 7.80
N SER A 18 53.25 20.46 8.36
CA SER A 18 54.11 19.58 9.18
C SER A 18 54.15 19.95 10.67
N ILE A 19 53.53 19.12 11.52
CA ILE A 19 53.93 18.80 12.92
C ILE A 19 53.38 17.38 13.21
N LEU A 20 54.15 16.28 13.14
CA LEU A 20 55.21 15.74 14.02
C LEU A 20 54.68 14.68 15.03
N ILE A 21 55.13 13.43 14.78
CA ILE A 21 55.67 12.41 15.70
C ILE A 21 54.78 11.78 16.77
N GLY A 22 54.67 10.45 16.64
CA GLY A 22 54.36 9.51 17.72
C GLY A 22 54.53 8.06 17.26
N ALA A 23 55.76 7.64 16.92
CA ALA A 23 56.09 6.24 16.64
C ALA A 23 56.92 5.67 17.79
N VAL A 24 56.28 4.88 18.64
CA VAL A 24 56.95 3.93 19.55
C VAL A 24 56.59 2.54 19.06
N ALA A 25 57.64 1.78 18.71
CA ALA A 25 57.54 0.41 18.27
C ALA A 25 57.19 -0.51 19.46
N GLY A 26 56.10 -1.28 19.31
CA GLY A 26 55.76 -2.41 20.17
C GLY A 26 55.30 -3.56 19.29
N ALA A 27 56.03 -4.67 19.31
CA ALA A 27 55.77 -5.86 18.51
C ALA A 27 54.52 -6.61 18.99
N MET A 28 53.52 -6.82 18.11
CA MET A 28 52.44 -7.80 18.27
C MET A 28 52.01 -8.33 16.89
N THR A 29 52.30 -9.61 16.63
CA THR A 29 51.67 -10.62 15.74
C THR A 29 50.96 -10.24 14.42
N PRO A 30 51.20 -10.98 13.31
CA PRO A 30 50.46 -10.85 12.06
C PRO A 30 49.09 -11.53 12.19
N GLY A 31 48.00 -10.78 12.03
CA GLY A 31 46.66 -11.35 12.06
C GLY A 31 45.57 -10.32 11.76
N MET A 32 45.16 -10.25 10.50
CA MET A 32 43.94 -9.59 10.01
C MET A 32 43.75 -8.13 10.42
N ALA A 33 44.51 -7.23 9.78
CA ALA A 33 43.94 -5.92 9.47
C ALA A 33 42.79 -6.16 8.49
N ALA A 34 41.55 -6.21 8.99
CA ALA A 34 40.39 -6.03 8.15
C ALA A 34 40.61 -4.71 7.42
N ALA A 35 40.81 -4.78 6.10
CA ALA A 35 40.75 -3.60 5.27
C ALA A 35 39.36 -3.02 5.47
N ALA A 36 39.24 -2.00 6.33
CA ALA A 36 38.10 -1.13 6.35
C ALA A 36 38.11 -0.40 5.00
N GLY A 37 37.56 -1.06 3.98
CA GLY A 37 37.30 -0.43 2.70
C GLY A 37 36.51 0.83 2.98
N THR A 38 37.03 1.97 2.53
CA THR A 38 36.31 3.23 2.65
C THR A 38 35.06 3.14 1.77
N SER A 39 33.94 2.74 2.36
CA SER A 39 32.65 2.74 1.69
C SER A 39 32.38 4.15 1.16
N SER A 40 32.13 4.28 -0.15
CA SER A 40 31.80 5.58 -0.73
C SER A 40 30.41 5.97 -0.27
N VAL A 41 30.21 7.24 0.09
CA VAL A 41 28.88 7.78 0.46
C VAL A 41 27.84 7.68 -0.67
N THR A 42 28.27 7.35 -1.88
CA THR A 42 27.42 7.16 -3.07
C THR A 42 27.15 5.69 -3.42
N GLN A 43 27.66 4.72 -2.66
CA GLN A 43 27.35 3.30 -2.87
C GLN A 43 25.88 3.02 -2.54
N ALA A 44 25.23 2.23 -3.40
CA ALA A 44 23.87 1.76 -3.15
C ALA A 44 23.85 0.80 -1.95
N PRO A 45 22.81 0.84 -1.10
CA PRO A 45 22.60 -0.18 -0.08
C PRO A 45 22.42 -1.57 -0.70
N GLU A 46 23.01 -2.59 -0.09
CA GLU A 46 22.90 -3.99 -0.52
C GLU A 46 21.89 -4.76 0.35
N SER A 47 21.12 -5.66 -0.26
CA SER A 47 20.15 -6.53 0.43
C SER A 47 19.83 -7.76 -0.42
N ASP A 48 19.91 -8.96 0.16
CA ASP A 48 19.53 -10.21 -0.53
C ASP A 48 18.01 -10.36 -0.70
N ALA A 49 17.21 -9.56 0.01
CA ALA A 49 15.75 -9.64 -0.03
C ALA A 49 15.15 -9.20 -1.38
N ILE A 50 15.92 -8.49 -2.21
CA ILE A 50 15.48 -7.98 -3.52
C ILE A 50 15.18 -9.09 -4.53
N HIS A 51 15.61 -10.33 -4.27
CA HIS A 51 15.32 -11.49 -5.13
C HIS A 51 14.08 -12.29 -4.71
N GLN A 52 13.42 -11.92 -3.61
CA GLN A 52 12.17 -12.58 -3.20
C GLN A 52 11.07 -12.36 -4.24
N ARG A 53 10.20 -13.37 -4.43
CA ARG A 53 9.13 -13.37 -5.44
C ARG A 53 7.80 -13.79 -4.86
N GLN A 54 6.72 -13.29 -5.45
CA GLN A 54 5.35 -13.72 -5.20
C GLN A 54 4.77 -14.33 -6.47
N ARG A 55 3.89 -15.32 -6.32
CA ARG A 55 3.22 -15.93 -7.48
C ARG A 55 2.21 -14.96 -8.08
N PHE A 56 2.30 -14.76 -9.40
CA PHE A 56 1.31 -13.98 -10.16
C PHE A 56 0.03 -14.78 -10.42
N HIS A 57 0.17 -16.03 -10.88
CA HIS A 57 -0.96 -16.87 -11.25
C HIS A 57 -1.67 -17.48 -10.04
N GLY A 58 -3.00 -17.49 -10.08
CA GLY A 58 -3.84 -18.07 -9.03
C GLY A 58 -5.32 -17.72 -9.17
N THR A 59 -6.16 -18.32 -8.31
CA THR A 59 -7.60 -18.02 -8.24
C THR A 59 -7.89 -16.58 -7.82
N HIS A 60 -7.02 -16.02 -6.98
CA HIS A 60 -7.11 -14.65 -6.48
C HIS A 60 -5.86 -13.89 -6.90
N GLN A 61 -5.99 -12.59 -7.14
CA GLN A 61 -4.82 -11.74 -7.36
C GLN A 61 -3.94 -11.68 -6.09
N PRO A 62 -2.60 -11.60 -6.24
CA PRO A 62 -1.70 -11.37 -5.12
C PRO A 62 -1.88 -9.95 -4.54
N GLY A 63 -1.32 -9.69 -3.36
CA GLY A 63 -1.38 -8.38 -2.70
C GLY A 63 -2.62 -8.14 -1.82
N ILE A 64 -3.45 -9.18 -1.64
CA ILE A 64 -4.61 -9.17 -0.72
C ILE A 64 -4.26 -9.96 0.55
N VAL A 65 -4.21 -11.29 0.48
CA VAL A 65 -3.81 -12.17 1.60
C VAL A 65 -2.30 -12.38 1.66
N THR A 66 -1.56 -11.94 0.62
CA THR A 66 -0.10 -11.93 0.63
C THR A 66 0.40 -11.05 1.80
N PRO A 67 1.34 -11.54 2.63
CA PRO A 67 1.93 -10.75 3.71
C PRO A 67 2.35 -9.37 3.20
N ARG A 68 1.94 -8.32 3.93
CA ARG A 68 2.24 -6.94 3.55
C ARG A 68 3.75 -6.69 3.67
N PRO A 69 4.44 -6.26 2.60
CA PRO A 69 5.86 -5.90 2.68
C PRO A 69 6.02 -4.49 3.24
N ALA A 70 7.24 -3.96 3.25
CA ALA A 70 7.54 -2.69 3.92
C ALA A 70 7.05 -1.45 3.14
N ALA A 71 6.95 -1.53 1.81
CA ALA A 71 6.56 -0.41 0.95
C ALA A 71 5.27 -0.71 0.18
N GLY A 72 4.43 0.30 0.02
CA GLY A 72 3.19 0.23 -0.73
C GLY A 72 2.93 1.50 -1.54
N LEU A 73 2.25 1.35 -2.67
CA LEU A 73 1.80 2.42 -3.53
C LEU A 73 0.40 2.05 -4.03
N VAL A 74 -0.52 3.01 -4.00
CA VAL A 74 -1.76 2.92 -4.77
C VAL A 74 -1.77 4.02 -5.81
N ALA A 75 -2.15 3.70 -7.04
CA ALA A 75 -2.32 4.64 -8.13
C ALA A 75 -3.69 4.42 -8.76
N SER A 76 -4.46 5.49 -8.85
CA SER A 76 -5.77 5.49 -9.50
C SER A 76 -5.68 6.13 -10.87
N PHE A 77 -6.42 5.58 -11.82
CA PHE A 77 -6.37 5.95 -13.22
C PHE A 77 -7.77 6.15 -13.78
N ASP A 78 -7.87 7.08 -14.72
CA ASP A 78 -9.00 7.18 -15.64
C ASP A 78 -8.64 6.41 -16.93
N VAL A 79 -9.57 5.59 -17.44
CA VAL A 79 -9.36 4.75 -18.63
C VAL A 79 -9.69 5.55 -19.89
N LEU A 80 -8.72 5.63 -20.81
CA LEU A 80 -8.80 6.38 -22.06
C LEU A 80 -9.27 5.52 -23.26
N ALA A 81 -9.37 4.20 -23.07
CA ALA A 81 -9.92 3.29 -24.08
C ALA A 81 -11.34 3.74 -24.49
N ARG A 82 -11.62 3.72 -25.80
CA ARG A 82 -12.89 4.23 -26.36
C ARG A 82 -13.96 3.16 -26.53
N ASP A 83 -13.57 1.90 -26.49
CA ASP A 83 -14.43 0.76 -26.73
C ASP A 83 -13.91 -0.48 -25.97
N ARG A 84 -14.67 -1.58 -26.05
CA ARG A 84 -14.32 -2.85 -25.39
C ARG A 84 -13.00 -3.45 -25.90
N ALA A 85 -12.64 -3.25 -27.17
CA ALA A 85 -11.39 -3.77 -27.72
C ALA A 85 -10.18 -3.04 -27.14
N GLY A 86 -10.27 -1.72 -26.96
CA GLY A 86 -9.27 -0.92 -26.26
C GLY A 86 -9.13 -1.30 -24.79
N LEU A 87 -10.26 -1.60 -24.11
CA LEU A 87 -10.24 -2.09 -22.73
C LEU A 87 -9.59 -3.48 -22.64
N GLU A 88 -9.89 -4.39 -23.57
CA GLU A 88 -9.23 -5.70 -23.65
C GLU A 88 -7.71 -5.55 -23.86
N LYS A 89 -7.29 -4.70 -24.81
CA LYS A 89 -5.88 -4.39 -25.05
C LYS A 89 -5.21 -3.92 -23.75
N LEU A 90 -5.82 -2.97 -23.04
CA LEU A 90 -5.32 -2.47 -21.76
C LEU A 90 -5.13 -3.61 -20.75
N LEU A 91 -6.15 -4.43 -20.53
CA LEU A 91 -6.11 -5.49 -19.52
C LEU A 91 -5.07 -6.58 -19.85
N ARG A 92 -4.90 -6.92 -21.13
CA ARG A 92 -3.85 -7.81 -21.59
C ARG A 92 -2.46 -7.21 -21.39
N THR A 93 -2.27 -5.93 -21.71
CA THR A 93 -1.02 -5.23 -21.45
C THR A 93 -0.69 -5.20 -19.96
N LEU A 94 -1.65 -4.83 -19.10
CA LEU A 94 -1.46 -4.85 -17.64
C LEU A 94 -1.10 -6.25 -17.12
N THR A 95 -1.75 -7.30 -17.63
CA THR A 95 -1.45 -8.70 -17.30
C THR A 95 -0.01 -9.04 -17.66
N GLN A 96 0.42 -8.73 -18.89
CA GLN A 96 1.77 -9.02 -19.37
C GLN A 96 2.84 -8.26 -18.58
N ARG A 97 2.64 -6.96 -18.34
CA ARG A 97 3.59 -6.15 -17.57
C ARG A 97 3.65 -6.62 -16.13
N THR A 98 2.52 -6.94 -15.52
CA THR A 98 2.47 -7.47 -14.15
C THR A 98 3.23 -8.78 -14.01
N ALA A 99 3.03 -9.73 -14.94
CA ALA A 99 3.74 -11.00 -14.92
C ALA A 99 5.27 -10.81 -15.02
N PHE A 100 5.74 -9.94 -15.91
CA PHE A 100 7.16 -9.62 -16.04
C PHE A 100 7.73 -8.95 -14.79
N LEU A 101 7.07 -7.91 -14.28
CA LEU A 101 7.55 -7.14 -13.12
C LEU A 101 7.60 -7.99 -11.84
N MET A 102 6.64 -8.90 -11.66
CA MET A 102 6.59 -9.79 -10.49
C MET A 102 7.61 -10.92 -10.51
N GLU A 103 7.98 -11.40 -11.70
CA GLU A 103 9.05 -12.41 -11.84
C GLU A 103 10.44 -11.76 -11.83
N GLY A 104 10.55 -10.57 -12.42
CA GLY A 104 11.83 -9.92 -12.73
C GLY A 104 12.48 -10.51 -13.99
N GLY A 105 13.69 -10.04 -14.28
CA GLY A 105 14.49 -10.47 -15.42
C GLY A 105 14.93 -9.32 -16.32
N THR A 106 15.51 -9.67 -17.45
CA THR A 106 16.09 -8.69 -18.39
C THR A 106 15.00 -8.11 -19.31
N PRO A 107 14.78 -6.79 -19.31
CA PRO A 107 13.95 -6.14 -20.33
C PRO A 107 14.49 -6.41 -21.74
N PRO A 108 13.64 -6.45 -22.78
CA PRO A 108 14.10 -6.72 -24.13
C PRO A 108 15.09 -5.65 -24.61
N GLU A 109 16.15 -6.08 -25.29
CA GLU A 109 17.06 -5.17 -25.98
C GLU A 109 16.35 -4.59 -27.21
N LEU A 110 16.41 -3.26 -27.36
CA LEU A 110 15.84 -2.53 -28.49
C LEU A 110 16.96 -1.87 -29.28
N ASP A 111 16.70 -1.57 -30.56
CA ASP A 111 17.66 -0.78 -31.36
C ASP A 111 17.95 0.55 -30.63
N PRO A 112 19.23 0.92 -30.43
CA PRO A 112 19.63 2.14 -29.71
C PRO A 112 19.05 3.45 -30.24
N LYS A 113 18.45 3.46 -31.44
CA LYS A 113 17.72 4.60 -31.99
C LYS A 113 16.34 4.82 -31.35
N PHE A 114 15.80 3.81 -30.64
CA PHE A 114 14.53 3.91 -29.92
C PHE A 114 14.74 4.19 -28.43
N PRO A 115 13.71 4.70 -27.73
CA PRO A 115 13.74 4.76 -26.27
C PRO A 115 13.98 3.38 -25.64
N PRO A 116 14.66 3.31 -24.48
CA PRO A 116 14.93 2.05 -23.81
C PRO A 116 13.63 1.31 -23.43
N ALA A 117 13.71 -0.02 -23.36
CA ALA A 117 12.57 -0.85 -22.98
C ALA A 117 12.11 -0.60 -21.54
N ASP A 118 13.02 -0.20 -20.66
CA ASP A 118 12.79 0.02 -19.24
C ASP A 118 13.31 1.40 -18.80
N SER A 119 12.85 1.86 -17.63
CA SER A 119 13.38 3.04 -16.94
C SER A 119 14.85 2.95 -16.53
N GLY A 120 15.36 1.74 -16.30
CA GLY A 120 16.68 1.46 -15.76
C GLY A 120 16.84 1.70 -14.25
N ILE A 121 15.76 2.01 -13.50
CA ILE A 121 15.82 2.31 -12.05
C ILE A 121 16.47 1.16 -11.28
N LEU A 122 16.12 -0.08 -11.61
CA LEU A 122 16.62 -1.29 -10.93
C LEU A 122 17.85 -1.89 -11.64
N GLY A 123 18.43 -1.17 -12.60
CA GLY A 123 19.52 -1.67 -13.44
C GLY A 123 19.05 -2.45 -14.67
N PRO A 124 19.98 -3.14 -15.36
CA PRO A 124 19.70 -3.88 -16.60
C PRO A 124 18.93 -5.19 -16.35
N GLU A 125 18.91 -5.69 -15.12
CA GLU A 125 18.11 -6.83 -14.70
C GLU A 125 17.11 -6.35 -13.65
N VAL A 126 15.82 -6.42 -13.98
CA VAL A 126 14.74 -6.02 -13.08
C VAL A 126 14.66 -7.05 -11.97
N THR A 127 14.90 -6.63 -10.74
CA THR A 127 14.72 -7.46 -9.55
C THR A 127 13.27 -7.40 -9.07
N PRO A 128 12.68 -8.54 -8.67
CA PRO A 128 11.27 -8.60 -8.28
C PRO A 128 10.98 -7.93 -6.93
N ASP A 129 11.93 -7.95 -5.99
CA ASP A 129 11.84 -7.33 -4.67
C ASP A 129 10.50 -7.58 -3.94
N ASN A 130 10.05 -8.83 -3.99
CA ASN A 130 8.80 -9.31 -3.40
C ASN A 130 7.55 -8.57 -3.92
N VAL A 131 7.62 -8.00 -5.13
CA VAL A 131 6.57 -7.14 -5.66
C VAL A 131 5.29 -7.93 -5.92
N THR A 132 4.17 -7.30 -5.56
CA THR A 132 2.82 -7.70 -5.93
C THR A 132 2.14 -6.52 -6.59
N ILE A 133 1.39 -6.78 -7.66
CA ILE A 133 0.59 -5.77 -8.35
C ILE A 133 -0.84 -6.30 -8.39
N THR A 134 -1.76 -5.53 -7.81
CA THR A 134 -3.20 -5.85 -7.74
C THR A 134 -3.96 -4.80 -8.55
N THR A 135 -4.71 -5.21 -9.56
CA THR A 135 -5.57 -4.33 -10.36
C THR A 135 -7.01 -4.42 -9.87
N SER A 136 -7.69 -3.28 -9.74
CA SER A 136 -9.09 -3.18 -9.30
C SER A 136 -9.89 -2.24 -10.20
N PHE A 137 -11.18 -2.49 -10.36
CA PHE A 137 -12.10 -1.72 -11.20
C PHE A 137 -12.98 -0.80 -10.36
N GLY A 138 -13.00 0.49 -10.68
CA GLY A 138 -13.87 1.47 -10.05
C GLY A 138 -15.28 1.41 -10.62
N ALA A 139 -16.24 1.98 -9.87
CA ALA A 139 -17.64 2.00 -10.29
C ALA A 139 -17.86 2.70 -11.65
N SER A 140 -17.02 3.67 -12.00
CA SER A 140 -17.10 4.41 -13.26
C SER A 140 -16.68 3.61 -14.48
N LEU A 141 -15.90 2.52 -14.33
CA LEU A 141 -15.58 1.61 -15.44
C LEU A 141 -16.85 0.92 -16.01
N PHE A 142 -17.92 0.86 -15.22
CA PHE A 142 -19.18 0.24 -15.56
C PHE A 142 -20.23 1.27 -16.01
N ASP A 143 -19.80 2.39 -16.60
CA ASP A 143 -20.67 3.32 -17.30
C ASP A 143 -20.97 2.82 -18.74
N GLU A 144 -21.51 3.71 -19.59
CA GLU A 144 -21.89 3.39 -20.96
C GLU A 144 -20.74 3.14 -21.94
N ARG A 145 -19.49 3.48 -21.62
CA ARG A 145 -18.35 3.40 -22.56
C ARG A 145 -18.12 1.99 -23.11
N PHE A 146 -18.34 0.98 -22.27
CA PHE A 146 -17.97 -0.41 -22.56
C PHE A 146 -19.14 -1.39 -22.57
N GLY A 147 -20.37 -0.93 -22.30
CA GLY A 147 -21.54 -1.82 -22.23
C GLY A 147 -21.48 -2.82 -21.07
N LEU A 148 -20.89 -2.43 -19.94
CA LEU A 148 -20.65 -3.31 -18.78
C LEU A 148 -21.65 -3.07 -17.62
N GLN A 149 -22.60 -2.16 -17.76
CA GLN A 149 -23.44 -1.66 -16.66
C GLN A 149 -24.18 -2.79 -15.92
N THR A 150 -24.71 -3.77 -16.65
CA THR A 150 -25.45 -4.92 -16.09
C THR A 150 -24.55 -5.96 -15.42
N LEU A 151 -23.24 -5.84 -15.60
CA LEU A 151 -22.22 -6.73 -15.04
C LEU A 151 -21.46 -6.09 -13.88
N ARG A 152 -21.83 -4.87 -13.46
CA ARG A 152 -21.24 -4.24 -12.30
C ARG A 152 -21.47 -5.11 -11.06
N PRO A 153 -20.43 -5.39 -10.25
CA PRO A 153 -20.61 -6.09 -8.97
C PRO A 153 -21.65 -5.35 -8.12
N ARG A 154 -22.53 -6.10 -7.48
CA ARG A 154 -23.79 -5.62 -6.90
C ARG A 154 -23.57 -4.50 -5.89
N HIS A 155 -22.56 -4.65 -5.03
CA HIS A 155 -22.21 -3.69 -3.98
C HIS A 155 -21.15 -2.67 -4.42
N LEU A 156 -20.71 -2.68 -5.69
CA LEU A 156 -19.76 -1.70 -6.20
C LEU A 156 -20.48 -0.37 -6.43
N SER A 157 -20.16 0.60 -5.59
CA SER A 157 -20.70 1.96 -5.65
C SER A 157 -19.58 3.00 -5.70
N ARG A 158 -19.92 4.22 -6.13
CA ARG A 158 -19.01 5.36 -5.97
C ARG A 158 -18.95 5.74 -4.50
N MET A 159 -17.75 5.97 -3.97
CA MET A 159 -17.56 6.42 -2.60
C MET A 159 -18.29 7.74 -2.34
N SER A 160 -19.18 7.75 -1.35
CA SER A 160 -19.81 8.96 -0.81
C SER A 160 -19.01 9.51 0.37
N ALA A 161 -19.20 10.81 0.66
CA ALA A 161 -18.60 11.42 1.84
C ALA A 161 -19.28 10.90 3.13
N PHE A 162 -18.46 10.60 4.14
CA PHE A 162 -18.91 10.42 5.53
C PHE A 162 -18.83 11.75 6.29
N ARG A 163 -19.45 11.80 7.47
CA ARG A 163 -19.58 13.03 8.30
C ARG A 163 -18.25 13.75 8.56
N ASN A 164 -17.18 13.02 8.82
CA ASN A 164 -15.86 13.60 9.14
C ASN A 164 -15.00 13.86 7.89
N ASP A 165 -15.50 13.59 6.69
CA ASP A 165 -14.68 13.69 5.49
C ASP A 165 -14.44 15.15 5.06
N ALA A 166 -13.24 15.41 4.55
CA ALA A 166 -12.89 16.62 3.82
C ALA A 166 -12.34 16.23 2.44
N LEU A 167 -13.17 15.55 1.64
CA LEU A 167 -12.77 14.95 0.37
C LEU A 167 -12.29 16.01 -0.64
N GLN A 168 -11.12 15.76 -1.23
CA GLN A 168 -10.58 16.48 -2.38
C GLN A 168 -10.91 15.67 -3.63
N ALA A 169 -11.66 16.26 -4.57
CA ALA A 169 -12.22 15.54 -5.71
C ALA A 169 -11.16 14.94 -6.66
N GLU A 170 -10.02 15.62 -6.76
CA GLU A 170 -8.83 15.20 -7.51
C GLU A 170 -8.14 13.97 -6.89
N LEU A 171 -8.33 13.71 -5.59
CA LEU A 171 -7.80 12.55 -4.87
C LEU A 171 -8.86 11.46 -4.65
N CYS A 172 -9.99 11.54 -5.36
CA CYS A 172 -11.09 10.60 -5.23
C CYS A 172 -11.30 9.78 -6.50
N HIS A 173 -11.71 8.52 -6.30
CA HIS A 173 -12.21 7.60 -7.32
C HIS A 173 -11.20 7.30 -8.43
N GLY A 174 -11.69 6.82 -9.57
CA GLY A 174 -10.96 6.43 -10.78
C GLY A 174 -11.63 5.20 -11.40
N ASP A 175 -11.42 4.98 -12.68
CA ASP A 175 -11.92 3.81 -13.40
C ASP A 175 -11.17 2.54 -13.01
N LEU A 176 -9.89 2.67 -12.69
CA LEU A 176 -9.00 1.55 -12.38
C LEU A 176 -8.03 1.96 -11.27
N LEU A 177 -7.78 1.08 -10.31
CA LEU A 177 -6.74 1.23 -9.30
C LEU A 177 -5.68 0.15 -9.49
N VAL A 178 -4.41 0.52 -9.35
CA VAL A 178 -3.29 -0.41 -9.20
C VAL A 178 -2.69 -0.24 -7.81
N GLN A 179 -2.70 -1.31 -7.01
CA GLN A 179 -1.93 -1.40 -5.77
C GLN A 179 -0.61 -2.13 -6.07
N ILE A 180 0.51 -1.50 -5.75
CA ILE A 180 1.86 -2.06 -5.90
C ILE A 180 2.50 -2.15 -4.52
N CYS A 181 2.99 -3.32 -4.13
CA CYS A 181 3.67 -3.50 -2.84
C CYS A 181 4.92 -4.36 -3.01
N SER A 182 6.04 -3.91 -2.46
CA SER A 182 7.38 -4.52 -2.53
C SER A 182 8.13 -4.28 -1.22
N ASN A 183 9.34 -4.84 -1.08
CA ASN A 183 10.14 -4.54 0.12
C ASN A 183 10.66 -3.09 0.10
N THR A 184 10.98 -2.53 -1.06
CA THR A 184 11.51 -1.16 -1.19
C THR A 184 10.67 -0.25 -2.09
N PRO A 185 10.54 1.05 -1.78
CA PRO A 185 9.69 1.97 -2.56
C PRO A 185 10.09 2.10 -4.04
N ASP A 186 11.39 2.01 -4.34
CA ASP A 186 11.92 2.17 -5.69
C ASP A 186 11.36 1.12 -6.67
N THR A 187 11.16 -0.13 -6.22
CA THR A 187 10.50 -1.16 -7.02
C THR A 187 9.05 -0.81 -7.33
N ASN A 188 8.32 -0.22 -6.38
CA ASN A 188 6.95 0.23 -6.64
C ASN A 188 6.91 1.35 -7.69
N ILE A 189 7.86 2.29 -7.62
CA ILE A 189 7.97 3.41 -8.58
C ILE A 189 8.40 2.91 -9.96
N HIS A 190 9.34 1.96 -10.02
CA HIS A 190 9.74 1.29 -11.26
C HIS A 190 8.53 0.63 -11.93
N ALA A 191 7.76 -0.17 -11.19
CA ALA A 191 6.56 -0.82 -11.72
C ALA A 191 5.51 0.17 -12.20
N LEU A 192 5.27 1.27 -11.46
CA LEU A 192 4.34 2.33 -11.88
C LEU A 192 4.83 3.02 -13.17
N ARG A 193 6.13 3.34 -13.27
CA ARG A 193 6.77 3.93 -14.45
C ARG A 193 6.60 3.01 -15.66
N ASP A 194 6.80 1.71 -15.48
CA ASP A 194 6.64 0.71 -16.53
C ASP A 194 5.19 0.64 -17.05
N ILE A 195 4.21 0.57 -16.14
CA ILE A 195 2.79 0.55 -16.51
C ILE A 195 2.45 1.80 -17.34
N ILE A 196 2.76 3.00 -16.84
CA ILE A 196 2.47 4.26 -17.54
C ILE A 196 3.16 4.31 -18.91
N LYS A 197 4.42 3.85 -19.01
CA LYS A 197 5.17 3.79 -20.27
C LYS A 197 4.49 2.91 -21.32
N ASN A 198 3.88 1.80 -20.91
CA ASN A 198 3.30 0.81 -21.82
C ASN A 198 1.79 1.03 -22.08
N THR A 199 1.14 1.96 -21.40
CA THR A 199 -0.28 2.29 -21.58
C THR A 199 -0.61 3.78 -21.74
N PRO A 200 0.24 4.62 -22.37
CA PRO A 200 0.05 6.08 -22.37
C PRO A 200 -1.19 6.54 -23.15
N ASP A 201 -1.67 5.73 -24.09
CA ASP A 201 -2.89 5.94 -24.89
C ASP A 201 -4.15 5.34 -24.23
N LEU A 202 -4.00 4.60 -23.12
CA LEU A 202 -5.08 3.81 -22.50
C LEU A 202 -5.34 4.17 -21.04
N LEU A 203 -4.36 4.71 -20.32
CA LEU A 203 -4.49 5.12 -18.92
C LEU A 203 -3.97 6.54 -18.70
N MET A 204 -4.73 7.32 -17.92
CA MET A 204 -4.28 8.59 -17.38
C MET A 204 -4.20 8.47 -15.86
N LEU A 205 -3.01 8.72 -15.28
CA LEU A 205 -2.85 8.74 -13.82
C LEU A 205 -3.66 9.90 -13.23
N ARG A 206 -4.59 9.57 -12.33
CA ARG A 206 -5.47 10.53 -11.68
C ARG A 206 -4.88 11.02 -10.36
N TRP A 207 -4.51 10.09 -9.49
CA TRP A 207 -3.84 10.35 -8.22
C TRP A 207 -3.05 9.13 -7.79
N LYS A 208 -2.10 9.32 -6.89
CA LYS A 208 -1.38 8.22 -6.23
C LYS A 208 -1.09 8.56 -4.77
N GLN A 209 -0.94 7.52 -3.95
CA GLN A 209 -0.41 7.64 -2.60
C GLN A 209 0.60 6.53 -2.35
N GLU A 210 1.80 6.91 -1.96
CA GLU A 210 2.83 5.99 -1.46
C GLU A 210 2.72 5.85 0.06
N GLY A 211 3.24 4.76 0.59
CA GLY A 211 3.35 4.56 2.02
C GLY A 211 4.32 3.45 2.40
N SER A 212 4.59 3.37 3.70
CA SER A 212 5.47 2.38 4.29
C SER A 212 4.96 1.90 5.64
N VAL A 213 5.51 0.79 6.12
CA VAL A 213 5.36 0.36 7.51
C VAL A 213 6.74 0.12 8.14
N PRO A 214 6.92 0.40 9.45
CA PRO A 214 8.21 0.20 10.08
C PRO A 214 8.67 -1.26 10.01
N VAL A 215 9.88 -1.48 9.47
CA VAL A 215 10.53 -2.79 9.49
C VAL A 215 10.99 -3.08 10.91
N GLN A 216 10.67 -4.28 11.39
CA GLN A 216 11.14 -4.78 12.68
C GLN A 216 12.32 -5.72 12.48
N GLN A 217 13.22 -5.77 13.46
CA GLN A 217 14.27 -6.78 13.48
C GLN A 217 13.65 -8.18 13.63
N PRO A 218 14.15 -9.20 12.92
CA PRO A 218 13.74 -10.58 13.16
C PRO A 218 14.03 -10.98 14.62
N HIS A 219 13.04 -11.56 15.29
CA HIS A 219 13.18 -12.05 16.67
C HIS A 219 12.73 -13.52 16.73
N PRO A 220 13.66 -14.48 16.63
CA PRO A 220 13.33 -15.91 16.67
C PRO A 220 12.61 -16.30 17.97
N GLY A 221 11.59 -17.16 17.86
CA GLY A 221 10.88 -17.71 19.01
C GLY A 221 9.83 -16.78 19.66
N ARG A 222 9.60 -15.58 19.12
CA ARG A 222 8.48 -14.71 19.53
C ARG A 222 7.39 -14.68 18.45
N PRO A 223 6.10 -14.56 18.83
CA PRO A 223 5.03 -14.32 17.87
C PRO A 223 5.32 -13.07 17.03
N LYS A 224 4.98 -13.10 15.74
CA LYS A 224 5.06 -11.92 14.89
C LYS A 224 4.09 -10.85 15.42
N GLU A 225 4.55 -9.61 15.44
CA GLU A 225 3.76 -8.46 15.90
C GLU A 225 3.13 -7.73 14.72
N SER A 226 1.99 -7.07 14.93
CA SER A 226 1.47 -6.16 13.91
C SER A 226 2.36 -4.92 13.80
N ALA A 227 2.59 -4.45 12.58
CA ALA A 227 3.32 -3.20 12.35
C ALA A 227 2.59 -2.01 13.01
N ARG A 228 3.34 -0.96 13.34
CA ARG A 228 2.77 0.26 13.92
C ARG A 228 2.30 1.25 12.86
N ASN A 229 1.23 1.98 13.17
CA ASN A 229 0.83 3.15 12.41
C ASN A 229 1.50 4.45 12.94
N PHE A 230 1.31 5.57 12.26
CA PHE A 230 1.87 6.88 12.67
C PHE A 230 1.20 7.53 13.90
N LEU A 231 0.18 6.92 14.49
CA LEU A 231 -0.26 7.25 15.85
C LEU A 231 0.53 6.46 16.92
N GLY A 232 1.38 5.53 16.48
CA GLY A 232 2.26 4.72 17.32
C GLY A 232 1.60 3.47 17.88
N PHE A 233 0.41 3.09 17.40
CA PHE A 233 -0.30 1.87 17.83
C PHE A 233 -0.02 0.71 16.88
N ARG A 234 -0.03 -0.53 17.39
CA ARG A 234 -0.02 -1.74 16.56
C ARG A 234 -1.31 -1.79 15.72
N ASP A 235 -1.18 -2.01 14.43
CA ASP A 235 -2.26 -1.90 13.46
C ASP A 235 -2.38 -3.18 12.62
N GLY A 236 -3.31 -4.05 13.03
CA GLY A 236 -3.49 -5.38 12.44
C GLY A 236 -3.95 -6.46 13.43
N SER A 237 -3.84 -6.19 14.75
CA SER A 237 -3.99 -7.19 15.81
C SER A 237 -5.29 -8.00 15.81
N ALA A 238 -6.38 -7.41 15.34
CA ALA A 238 -7.70 -8.04 15.29
C ALA A 238 -8.20 -8.27 13.86
N ASN A 239 -7.30 -8.29 12.87
CA ASN A 239 -7.66 -8.77 11.54
C ASN A 239 -8.09 -10.24 11.61
N PRO A 240 -8.98 -10.69 10.71
CA PRO A 240 -9.18 -12.12 10.49
C PRO A 240 -7.88 -12.78 10.04
N ASP A 241 -7.74 -14.09 10.28
CA ASP A 241 -6.55 -14.84 9.93
C ASP A 241 -6.45 -14.98 8.40
N SER A 242 -5.54 -14.22 7.80
CA SER A 242 -5.33 -14.25 6.34
C SER A 242 -4.79 -15.57 5.82
N ALA A 243 -4.30 -16.46 6.69
CA ALA A 243 -3.87 -17.81 6.31
C ALA A 243 -5.02 -18.84 6.38
N ASP A 244 -6.12 -18.54 7.07
CA ASP A 244 -7.30 -19.40 7.13
C ASP A 244 -8.13 -19.23 5.85
N THR A 245 -8.07 -20.24 4.98
CA THR A 245 -8.80 -20.24 3.70
C THR A 245 -10.31 -20.24 3.90
N GLY A 246 -10.83 -20.92 4.93
CA GLY A 246 -12.25 -20.94 5.24
C GLY A 246 -12.74 -19.58 5.72
N GLU A 247 -11.94 -18.90 6.55
CA GLU A 247 -12.24 -17.55 6.99
C GLU A 247 -12.18 -16.54 5.84
N MET A 248 -11.14 -16.60 4.98
CA MET A 248 -11.02 -15.71 3.82
C MET A 248 -12.14 -15.91 2.78
N ASN A 249 -12.57 -17.15 2.54
CA ASN A 249 -13.71 -17.43 1.67
C ASN A 249 -15.01 -16.77 2.18
N ARG A 250 -15.16 -16.66 3.50
CA ARG A 250 -16.35 -16.04 4.10
C ARG A 250 -16.26 -14.52 4.15
N ILE A 251 -15.07 -13.97 4.42
CA ILE A 251 -14.91 -12.54 4.74
C ILE A 251 -14.47 -11.72 3.54
N VAL A 252 -13.58 -12.26 2.70
CA VAL A 252 -12.83 -11.48 1.69
C VAL A 252 -13.27 -11.82 0.27
N TRP A 253 -13.46 -13.11 -0.03
CA TRP A 253 -13.69 -13.56 -1.41
C TRP A 253 -15.17 -13.65 -1.77
N VAL A 254 -15.55 -13.04 -2.90
CA VAL A 254 -16.87 -13.26 -3.51
C VAL A 254 -17.00 -14.73 -3.88
N GLN A 255 -18.05 -15.38 -3.38
CA GLN A 255 -18.29 -16.80 -3.60
C GLN A 255 -19.13 -17.04 -4.87
N PRO A 256 -18.89 -18.16 -5.59
CA PRO A 256 -19.76 -18.54 -6.71
C PRO A 256 -21.17 -18.87 -6.22
N GLY A 257 -22.18 -18.62 -7.07
CA GLY A 257 -23.58 -18.93 -6.76
C GLY A 257 -24.26 -17.99 -5.76
N GLY A 258 -23.61 -16.89 -5.38
CA GLY A 258 -24.21 -15.78 -4.64
C GLY A 258 -25.06 -14.86 -5.51
N ASP A 259 -25.37 -13.67 -5.00
CA ASP A 259 -26.13 -12.61 -5.68
C ASP A 259 -25.25 -11.67 -6.54
N GLU A 260 -23.96 -11.99 -6.65
CA GLU A 260 -22.99 -11.30 -7.50
C GLU A 260 -22.98 -11.85 -8.94
N PRO A 261 -22.58 -11.05 -9.94
CA PRO A 261 -22.33 -11.55 -11.29
C PRO A 261 -21.32 -12.71 -11.26
N ALA A 262 -21.59 -13.79 -12.01
CA ALA A 262 -20.77 -14.99 -11.96
C ALA A 262 -19.27 -14.76 -12.25
N TRP A 263 -18.94 -13.77 -13.09
CA TRP A 263 -17.56 -13.41 -13.41
C TRP A 263 -16.77 -12.88 -12.20
N ALA A 264 -17.47 -12.34 -11.20
CA ALA A 264 -16.89 -11.69 -10.02
C ALA A 264 -16.43 -12.70 -8.94
N ALA A 265 -16.81 -13.98 -9.07
CA ALA A 265 -16.42 -15.03 -8.13
C ALA A 265 -14.88 -15.15 -8.03
N GLY A 266 -14.36 -15.19 -6.80
CA GLY A 266 -12.93 -15.15 -6.51
C GLY A 266 -12.32 -13.73 -6.47
N GLY A 267 -13.09 -12.70 -6.81
CA GLY A 267 -12.74 -11.30 -6.58
C GLY A 267 -12.99 -10.83 -5.13
N SER A 268 -12.73 -9.56 -4.87
CA SER A 268 -12.96 -8.91 -3.57
C SER A 268 -13.25 -7.43 -3.78
N TYR A 269 -14.11 -6.85 -2.95
CA TYR A 269 -14.22 -5.39 -2.87
C TYR A 269 -12.99 -4.81 -2.16
N GLN A 270 -12.55 -3.63 -2.60
CA GLN A 270 -11.44 -2.89 -2.04
C GLN A 270 -11.89 -1.47 -1.69
N ALA A 271 -11.76 -1.10 -0.43
CA ALA A 271 -11.94 0.27 0.05
C ALA A 271 -10.59 0.91 0.31
N VAL A 272 -10.31 2.05 -0.33
CA VAL A 272 -9.10 2.85 -0.10
C VAL A 272 -9.50 4.19 0.50
N ARG A 273 -8.84 4.59 1.58
CA ARG A 273 -9.06 5.89 2.23
C ARG A 273 -7.72 6.54 2.53
N LEU A 274 -7.58 7.79 2.10
CA LEU A 274 -6.45 8.63 2.45
C LEU A 274 -6.83 9.38 3.73
N ILE A 275 -6.22 9.03 4.85
CA ILE A 275 -6.61 9.51 6.18
C ILE A 275 -5.47 10.31 6.79
N ARG A 276 -5.61 11.62 6.86
CA ARG A 276 -4.63 12.50 7.50
C ARG A 276 -4.67 12.34 9.01
N ASN A 277 -3.49 12.30 9.64
CA ASN A 277 -3.35 12.40 11.09
C ASN A 277 -2.89 13.81 11.48
N PHE A 278 -3.50 14.38 12.51
CA PHE A 278 -3.03 15.61 13.18
C PHE A 278 -1.99 15.25 14.25
N VAL A 279 -0.82 14.79 13.80
CA VAL A 279 0.20 14.15 14.66
C VAL A 279 0.71 15.06 15.77
N GLU A 280 0.85 16.36 15.53
CA GLU A 280 1.29 17.31 16.56
C GLU A 280 0.29 17.42 17.71
N ARG A 281 -1.00 17.34 17.40
CA ARG A 281 -2.06 17.32 18.42
C ARG A 281 -2.04 16.00 19.16
N TRP A 282 -1.89 14.89 18.43
CA TRP A 282 -1.82 13.55 19.01
C TRP A 282 -0.66 13.40 19.99
N ASP A 283 0.55 13.83 19.62
CA ASP A 283 1.75 13.70 20.46
C ASP A 283 1.70 14.53 21.74
N ARG A 284 0.83 15.54 21.79
CA ARG A 284 0.55 16.35 22.99
C ARG A 284 -0.62 15.83 23.82
N THR A 285 -1.28 14.77 23.37
CA THR A 285 -2.40 14.14 24.08
C THR A 285 -1.87 13.16 25.12
N PRO A 286 -2.40 13.16 26.37
CA PRO A 286 -1.97 12.22 27.40
C PRO A 286 -2.07 10.76 26.95
N LEU A 287 -1.09 9.93 27.30
CA LEU A 287 -1.06 8.51 26.92
C LEU A 287 -2.37 7.79 27.26
N GLN A 288 -2.89 7.99 28.48
CA GLN A 288 -4.14 7.37 28.91
C GLN A 288 -5.31 7.75 27.98
N GLN A 289 -5.34 8.98 27.49
CA GLN A 289 -6.37 9.43 26.57
C GLN A 289 -6.18 8.81 25.18
N GLN A 290 -4.95 8.74 24.67
CA GLN A 290 -4.66 8.03 23.41
C GLN A 290 -5.12 6.57 23.47
N GLU A 291 -4.77 5.87 24.56
CA GLU A 291 -5.15 4.47 24.75
C GLU A 291 -6.67 4.30 24.87
N LYS A 292 -7.37 5.20 25.56
CA LYS A 292 -8.85 5.18 25.65
C LYS A 292 -9.53 5.42 24.31
N ILE A 293 -9.04 6.39 23.53
CA ILE A 293 -9.55 6.68 22.17
C ILE A 293 -9.42 5.43 21.29
N ILE A 294 -8.28 4.74 21.33
CA ILE A 294 -8.08 3.54 20.52
C ILE A 294 -8.79 2.32 21.12
N GLY A 295 -8.77 2.17 22.45
CA GLY A 295 -9.27 1.03 23.21
C GLY A 295 -8.25 -0.11 23.42
N ARG A 296 -6.95 0.17 23.25
CA ARG A 296 -5.84 -0.79 23.49
C ARG A 296 -4.66 -0.10 24.17
N LYS A 297 -3.79 -0.89 24.80
CA LYS A 297 -2.50 -0.42 25.34
C LYS A 297 -1.55 -0.09 24.21
N LYS A 298 -0.94 1.11 24.20
CA LYS A 298 -0.09 1.59 23.09
C LYS A 298 1.17 0.74 22.93
N ALA A 299 1.81 0.39 24.05
CA ALA A 299 3.08 -0.33 24.06
C ALA A 299 2.93 -1.77 23.55
N SER A 300 2.03 -2.55 24.14
CA SER A 300 1.88 -3.98 23.83
C SER A 300 0.86 -4.28 22.74
N GLY A 301 -0.05 -3.36 22.44
CA GLY A 301 -1.22 -3.62 21.62
C GLY A 301 -2.26 -4.53 22.31
N ALA A 302 -2.10 -4.89 23.58
CA ALA A 302 -3.08 -5.72 24.30
C ALA A 302 -4.36 -4.94 24.62
N PRO A 303 -5.53 -5.59 24.76
CA PRO A 303 -6.69 -4.96 25.35
C PRO A 303 -6.45 -4.60 26.82
N PHE A 304 -7.26 -3.72 27.39
CA PHE A 304 -7.07 -3.26 28.78
C PHE A 304 -7.17 -4.40 29.81
N ASP A 305 -8.01 -5.39 29.54
CA ASP A 305 -8.25 -6.58 30.35
C ASP A 305 -7.41 -7.81 29.91
N GLY A 306 -6.42 -7.62 29.04
CA GLY A 306 -5.52 -8.66 28.54
C GLY A 306 -4.03 -8.34 28.70
N GLN A 307 -3.19 -9.30 28.32
CA GLN A 307 -1.73 -9.27 28.47
C GLN A 307 -1.00 -9.25 27.13
N ALA A 308 -1.51 -10.00 26.14
CA ALA A 308 -0.91 -10.11 24.82
C ALA A 308 -1.70 -9.34 23.76
N GLU A 309 -1.05 -9.02 22.64
CA GLU A 309 -1.68 -8.37 21.49
C GLU A 309 -2.86 -9.18 20.93
N THR A 310 -2.68 -10.50 20.86
CA THR A 310 -3.64 -11.47 20.33
C THR A 310 -4.87 -11.66 21.22
N ASP A 311 -4.82 -11.18 22.47
CA ASP A 311 -5.96 -11.26 23.36
C ASP A 311 -7.12 -10.40 22.83
N LEU A 312 -8.34 -10.91 23.03
CA LEU A 312 -9.57 -10.22 22.67
C LEU A 312 -10.15 -9.52 23.91
N PRO A 313 -10.63 -8.27 23.79
CA PRO A 313 -11.28 -7.60 24.91
C PRO A 313 -12.61 -8.30 25.25
N ARG A 314 -12.89 -8.47 26.55
CA ARG A 314 -14.12 -9.13 27.02
C ARG A 314 -15.24 -8.12 27.29
N TYR A 315 -15.85 -7.61 26.23
CA TYR A 315 -16.92 -6.60 26.32
C TYR A 315 -18.14 -7.03 27.14
N ALA A 316 -18.47 -8.33 27.14
CA ALA A 316 -19.58 -8.87 27.95
C ALA A 316 -19.37 -8.65 29.47
N SER A 317 -18.10 -8.63 29.91
CA SER A 317 -17.73 -8.36 31.30
C SER A 317 -17.56 -6.86 31.60
N ASP A 318 -17.66 -5.99 30.58
CA ASP A 318 -17.54 -4.53 30.68
C ASP A 318 -18.69 -3.83 29.92
N PRO A 319 -19.96 -4.09 30.27
CA PRO A 319 -21.11 -3.59 29.50
C PRO A 319 -21.26 -2.06 29.54
N LYS A 320 -20.67 -1.40 30.54
CA LYS A 320 -20.70 0.06 30.71
C LYS A 320 -19.47 0.78 30.14
N GLY A 321 -18.50 0.05 29.58
CA GLY A 321 -17.28 0.63 29.01
C GLY A 321 -16.37 1.31 30.03
N GLN A 322 -16.29 0.78 31.25
CA GLN A 322 -15.40 1.30 32.30
C GLN A 322 -13.93 0.96 32.01
N LEU A 323 -13.67 -0.17 31.36
CA LEU A 323 -12.32 -0.58 30.95
C LEU A 323 -12.05 -0.16 29.52
N THR A 324 -12.81 -0.67 28.55
CA THR A 324 -12.73 -0.24 27.15
C THR A 324 -13.90 0.70 26.86
N PRO A 325 -13.68 2.01 26.71
CA PRO A 325 -14.77 2.97 26.48
C PRO A 325 -15.72 2.53 25.36
N LEU A 326 -17.01 2.81 25.51
CA LEU A 326 -18.03 2.45 24.52
C LEU A 326 -17.80 3.14 23.17
N ASP A 327 -17.18 4.31 23.20
CA ASP A 327 -16.79 5.14 22.07
C ASP A 327 -15.33 4.91 21.60
N ALA A 328 -14.63 3.92 22.17
CA ALA A 328 -13.29 3.56 21.72
C ALA A 328 -13.32 2.98 20.30
N HIS A 329 -12.34 3.36 19.47
CA HIS A 329 -12.24 2.98 18.06
C HIS A 329 -12.47 1.48 17.82
N ILE A 330 -11.75 0.60 18.55
CA ILE A 330 -11.89 -0.85 18.35
C ILE A 330 -13.26 -1.41 18.73
N ARG A 331 -13.99 -0.74 19.64
CA ARG A 331 -15.27 -1.19 20.18
C ARG A 331 -16.42 -0.74 19.29
N LEU A 332 -16.31 0.46 18.71
CA LEU A 332 -17.20 0.93 17.66
C LEU A 332 -16.99 0.16 16.35
N ALA A 333 -15.74 -0.02 15.91
CA ALA A 333 -15.43 -0.73 14.67
C ALA A 333 -15.92 -2.19 14.70
N ASN A 334 -15.81 -2.85 15.85
CA ASN A 334 -16.27 -4.21 16.05
C ASN A 334 -16.79 -4.40 17.48
N ALA A 335 -18.11 -4.37 17.64
CA ALA A 335 -18.80 -4.57 18.91
C ALA A 335 -18.71 -6.01 19.46
N ARG A 336 -18.22 -6.97 18.65
CA ARG A 336 -18.08 -8.39 19.00
C ARG A 336 -19.39 -9.04 19.48
N ASP A 337 -20.52 -8.56 18.96
CA ASP A 337 -21.83 -9.17 19.15
C ASP A 337 -22.06 -10.31 18.14
N ALA A 338 -23.29 -10.85 18.12
CA ALA A 338 -23.65 -11.95 17.22
C ALA A 338 -23.54 -11.56 15.73
N GLU A 339 -23.70 -10.28 15.41
CA GLU A 339 -23.70 -9.75 14.04
C GLU A 339 -22.30 -9.34 13.57
N ALA A 340 -21.36 -9.12 14.50
CA ALA A 340 -19.99 -8.69 14.22
C ALA A 340 -19.29 -9.50 13.12
N ARG A 341 -19.59 -10.80 13.01
CA ARG A 341 -19.00 -11.69 12.00
C ARG A 341 -19.31 -11.27 10.56
N LYS A 342 -20.43 -10.58 10.32
CA LYS A 342 -20.85 -10.08 9.00
C LYS A 342 -20.09 -8.82 8.57
N HIS A 343 -19.51 -8.12 9.54
CA HIS A 343 -18.87 -6.82 9.34
C HIS A 343 -17.34 -6.87 9.40
N LEU A 344 -16.78 -8.08 9.40
CA LEU A 344 -15.34 -8.25 9.39
C LEU A 344 -14.77 -7.79 8.05
N ILE A 345 -13.61 -7.15 8.13
CA ILE A 345 -12.84 -6.68 6.98
C ILE A 345 -11.38 -7.08 7.16
N LEU A 346 -10.67 -7.36 6.06
CA LEU A 346 -9.24 -7.57 6.07
C LEU A 346 -8.53 -6.25 5.78
N ARG A 347 -7.94 -5.62 6.81
CA ARG A 347 -7.21 -4.35 6.64
C ARG A 347 -5.75 -4.61 6.25
N ARG A 348 -5.25 -3.90 5.24
CA ARG A 348 -3.86 -3.99 4.76
C ARG A 348 -3.26 -2.60 4.50
N PRO A 349 -3.20 -1.72 5.52
CA PRO A 349 -2.86 -0.30 5.33
C PRO A 349 -1.35 -0.07 5.16
N PHE A 350 -0.97 1.14 4.79
CA PHE A 350 0.38 1.68 4.92
C PHE A 350 0.33 3.04 5.60
N ASN A 351 1.44 3.50 6.19
CA ASN A 351 1.56 4.87 6.65
C ASN A 351 2.08 5.76 5.53
N TYR A 352 1.58 6.98 5.38
CA TYR A 352 2.08 7.91 4.37
C TYR A 352 2.70 9.16 5.00
N SER A 353 3.68 9.76 4.31
CA SER A 353 4.26 11.06 4.65
C SER A 353 4.51 11.86 3.37
N ASN A 354 3.74 12.93 3.17
CA ASN A 354 3.69 13.78 1.98
C ASN A 354 4.41 15.13 2.17
N GLY A 355 5.08 15.35 3.30
CA GLY A 355 5.86 16.55 3.57
C GLY A 355 5.20 17.45 4.63
N VAL A 356 5.06 18.74 4.33
CA VAL A 356 4.62 19.76 5.30
C VAL A 356 3.47 20.59 4.74
N SER A 357 2.44 20.81 5.56
CA SER A 357 1.31 21.68 5.25
C SER A 357 1.68 23.17 5.32
N LYS A 358 0.79 24.04 4.81
CA LYS A 358 0.98 25.50 4.85
C LYS A 358 1.13 26.08 6.27
N SER A 359 0.59 25.40 7.29
CA SER A 359 0.71 25.79 8.70
C SER A 359 1.96 25.23 9.40
N GLY A 360 2.84 24.55 8.67
CA GLY A 360 4.06 23.94 9.23
C GLY A 360 3.83 22.59 9.91
N GLN A 361 2.64 21.99 9.80
CA GLN A 361 2.34 20.66 10.36
C GLN A 361 2.69 19.54 9.37
N LEU A 362 3.18 18.42 9.88
CA LEU A 362 3.58 17.22 9.13
C LEU A 362 2.39 16.61 8.39
N ASP A 363 2.47 16.54 7.06
CA ASP A 363 1.50 15.88 6.21
C ASP A 363 1.67 14.38 6.17
N MET A 364 1.14 13.70 7.19
CA MET A 364 1.30 12.27 7.34
C MET A 364 0.06 11.63 7.93
N GLY A 365 -0.13 10.34 7.66
CA GLY A 365 -1.30 9.63 8.12
C GLY A 365 -1.33 8.18 7.67
N LEU A 366 -2.53 7.67 7.45
CA LEU A 366 -2.80 6.29 7.06
C LEU A 366 -3.33 6.24 5.63
N LEU A 367 -2.63 5.51 4.78
CA LEU A 367 -3.17 4.94 3.55
C LEU A 367 -3.94 3.68 3.96
N PHE A 368 -5.22 3.85 4.29
CA PHE A 368 -6.08 2.76 4.71
C PHE A 368 -6.54 1.98 3.47
N ILE A 369 -6.37 0.67 3.51
CA ILE A 369 -6.82 -0.26 2.47
C ILE A 369 -7.50 -1.42 3.18
N ALA A 370 -8.71 -1.78 2.74
CA ALA A 370 -9.45 -2.91 3.29
C ALA A 370 -10.14 -3.74 2.21
N TYR A 371 -10.17 -5.05 2.43
CA TYR A 371 -10.76 -6.04 1.56
C TYR A 371 -11.93 -6.76 2.25
N GLN A 372 -12.98 -7.02 1.47
CA GLN A 372 -14.20 -7.68 1.93
C GLN A 372 -14.98 -8.27 0.75
N ALA A 373 -15.74 -9.33 1.02
CA ALA A 373 -16.63 -9.96 0.03
C ALA A 373 -17.88 -9.12 -0.27
N ASP A 374 -18.28 -8.24 0.65
CA ASP A 374 -19.42 -7.32 0.51
C ASP A 374 -19.01 -5.94 1.07
N LEU A 375 -19.02 -4.92 0.21
CA LEU A 375 -18.60 -3.56 0.56
C LEU A 375 -19.56 -2.88 1.55
N GLU A 376 -20.86 -3.14 1.45
CA GLU A 376 -21.89 -2.56 2.30
C GLU A 376 -21.83 -3.17 3.71
N GLN A 377 -21.72 -4.50 3.80
CA GLN A 377 -21.61 -5.20 5.07
C GLN A 377 -20.25 -4.99 5.75
N GLY A 378 -19.17 -4.85 4.98
CA GLY A 378 -17.82 -4.61 5.48
C GLY A 378 -17.57 -3.12 5.79
N PHE A 379 -16.77 -2.48 4.94
CA PHE A 379 -16.23 -1.14 5.19
C PHE A 379 -17.31 -0.10 5.48
N ILE A 380 -18.40 -0.05 4.70
CA ILE A 380 -19.43 0.99 4.86
C ILE A 380 -20.14 0.86 6.21
N ALA A 381 -20.58 -0.33 6.59
CA ALA A 381 -21.18 -0.57 7.90
C ALA A 381 -20.24 -0.22 9.06
N VAL A 382 -18.97 -0.61 8.96
CA VAL A 382 -17.95 -0.30 9.99
C VAL A 382 -17.71 1.22 10.08
N GLN A 383 -17.55 1.91 8.95
CA GLN A 383 -17.33 3.36 8.94
C GLN A 383 -18.54 4.13 9.47
N ASN A 384 -19.77 3.65 9.23
CA ASN A 384 -20.99 4.22 9.81
C ASN A 384 -21.01 4.08 11.34
N ARG A 385 -20.57 2.95 11.90
CA ARG A 385 -20.43 2.78 13.36
C ARG A 385 -19.38 3.70 13.97
N LEU A 386 -18.34 4.01 13.20
CA LEU A 386 -17.27 4.92 13.61
C LEU A 386 -17.67 6.41 13.51
N SER A 387 -18.86 6.74 12.99
CA SER A 387 -19.25 8.14 12.86
C SER A 387 -19.34 8.83 14.22
N GLY A 388 -18.57 9.91 14.39
CA GLY A 388 -18.50 10.66 15.64
C GLY A 388 -17.61 10.03 16.71
N GLU A 389 -16.76 9.06 16.33
CA GLU A 389 -15.77 8.51 17.26
C GLU A 389 -14.80 9.58 17.79
N ALA A 390 -14.22 9.35 18.98
CA ALA A 390 -13.26 10.29 19.57
C ALA A 390 -11.98 10.47 18.72
N LEU A 391 -11.65 9.49 17.88
CA LEU A 391 -10.48 9.58 16.99
C LEU A 391 -10.64 10.65 15.90
N GLU A 392 -11.87 11.05 15.55
CA GLU A 392 -12.14 12.09 14.52
C GLU A 392 -11.51 13.44 14.85
N GLU A 393 -11.19 13.71 16.13
CA GLU A 393 -10.43 14.90 16.54
C GLU A 393 -8.99 14.90 16.00
N TYR A 394 -8.45 13.72 15.70
CA TYR A 394 -7.05 13.49 15.34
C TYR A 394 -6.88 12.99 13.91
N ILE A 395 -7.98 12.65 13.22
CA ILE A 395 -7.93 12.16 11.85
C ILE A 395 -8.85 12.91 10.90
N LYS A 396 -8.49 12.95 9.62
CA LYS A 396 -9.31 13.55 8.58
C LYS A 396 -9.20 12.76 7.27
N PRO A 397 -10.20 11.97 6.88
CA PRO A 397 -10.25 11.38 5.55
C PRO A 397 -10.39 12.49 4.48
N PHE A 398 -9.55 12.45 3.45
CA PHE A 398 -9.49 13.50 2.43
C PHE A 398 -9.48 12.99 0.98
N GLY A 399 -9.44 11.66 0.78
CA GLY A 399 -9.44 11.07 -0.55
C GLY A 399 -9.62 9.55 -0.50
N GLY A 400 -9.52 8.92 -1.67
CA GLY A 400 -9.65 7.48 -1.86
C GLY A 400 -10.84 7.07 -2.74
N GLY A 401 -11.30 5.84 -2.61
CA GLY A 401 -12.37 5.31 -3.44
C GLY A 401 -12.71 3.86 -3.15
N TYR A 402 -13.77 3.40 -3.81
CA TYR A 402 -14.20 2.01 -3.78
C TYR A 402 -13.95 1.37 -5.14
N PHE A 403 -13.37 0.19 -5.11
CA PHE A 403 -12.98 -0.58 -6.29
C PHE A 403 -13.33 -2.05 -6.09
N PHE A 404 -13.37 -2.80 -7.17
CA PHE A 404 -13.55 -4.24 -7.16
C PHE A 404 -12.34 -4.93 -7.78
N VAL A 405 -11.67 -5.80 -7.03
CA VAL A 405 -10.58 -6.63 -7.52
C VAL A 405 -11.19 -7.81 -8.28
N PRO A 406 -11.02 -7.94 -9.61
CA PRO A 406 -11.44 -9.13 -10.35
C PRO A 406 -10.68 -10.38 -9.87
N PRO A 407 -11.18 -11.59 -10.18
CA PRO A 407 -10.46 -12.83 -9.90
C PRO A 407 -9.05 -12.84 -10.50
N GLY A 408 -8.21 -13.72 -9.95
CA GLY A 408 -6.83 -13.87 -10.40
C GLY A 408 -6.71 -14.45 -11.81
N VAL A 409 -5.52 -14.30 -12.39
CA VAL A 409 -5.16 -14.86 -13.70
C VAL A 409 -4.72 -16.30 -13.51
N ARG A 410 -5.43 -17.26 -14.10
CA ARG A 410 -5.22 -18.68 -13.78
C ARG A 410 -3.94 -19.26 -14.36
N ASP A 411 -3.60 -18.89 -15.58
CA ASP A 411 -2.45 -19.39 -16.33
C ASP A 411 -2.07 -18.42 -17.46
N ALA A 412 -1.10 -18.80 -18.30
CA ALA A 412 -0.56 -17.98 -19.37
C ALA A 412 -1.53 -17.66 -20.51
N ASN A 413 -2.65 -18.40 -20.64
CA ASN A 413 -3.68 -18.15 -21.65
C ASN A 413 -4.81 -17.24 -21.13
N ASP A 414 -4.76 -16.87 -19.86
CA ASP A 414 -5.75 -16.04 -19.19
C ASP A 414 -5.24 -14.60 -19.03
N TYR A 415 -6.14 -13.65 -18.75
CA TYR A 415 -5.77 -12.27 -18.47
C TYR A 415 -6.76 -11.60 -17.51
N LEU A 416 -6.29 -10.56 -16.81
CA LEU A 416 -7.09 -9.81 -15.85
C LEU A 416 -8.41 -9.34 -16.47
N GLY A 417 -9.54 -9.60 -15.81
CA GLY A 417 -10.85 -9.17 -16.30
C GLY A 417 -11.39 -9.90 -17.53
N ARG A 418 -10.72 -10.95 -18.05
CA ARG A 418 -11.26 -11.77 -19.14
C ARG A 418 -12.70 -12.28 -18.87
N PRO A 419 -13.03 -12.84 -17.69
CA PRO A 419 -14.39 -13.32 -17.43
C PRO A 419 -15.47 -12.22 -17.53
N LEU A 420 -15.13 -10.97 -17.19
CA LEU A 420 -16.02 -9.81 -17.34
C LEU A 420 -16.31 -9.52 -18.81
N LEU A 421 -15.27 -9.48 -19.66
CA LEU A 421 -15.42 -9.20 -21.09
C LEU A 421 -16.12 -10.33 -21.84
N GLU A 422 -15.89 -11.59 -21.44
CA GLU A 422 -16.61 -12.75 -21.96
C GLU A 422 -18.11 -12.70 -21.59
N ALA A 423 -18.43 -12.39 -20.33
CA ALA A 423 -19.80 -12.21 -19.89
C ALA A 423 -20.52 -11.08 -20.66
N ALA A 424 -19.80 -9.99 -20.99
CA ALA A 424 -20.33 -8.88 -21.79
C ALA A 424 -20.55 -9.23 -23.27
N SER A 425 -19.88 -10.25 -23.78
CA SER A 425 -20.03 -10.73 -25.16
C SER A 425 -21.13 -11.78 -25.27
N GLY A 426 -21.33 -12.59 -24.22
CA GLY A 426 -22.41 -13.57 -24.12
C GLY A 426 -23.79 -12.95 -23.90
N SER A 427 -23.86 -11.74 -23.30
CA SER A 427 -25.11 -10.99 -23.14
C SER A 427 -25.61 -10.35 -24.44
N THR A 428 -24.81 -10.35 -25.52
CA THR A 428 -25.19 -9.87 -26.86
C THR A 428 -25.66 -10.99 -27.80
N SER A 429 -26.68 -11.76 -27.40
CA SER A 429 -27.47 -12.59 -28.35
C SER A 429 -28.95 -12.22 -28.32
N PRO A 430 -29.62 -12.24 -29.47
CA PRO A 430 -30.59 -11.23 -29.84
C PRO A 430 -32.02 -11.61 -29.48
N HIS A 431 -32.81 -10.61 -29.09
CA HIS A 431 -34.24 -10.63 -29.33
C HIS A 431 -34.47 -10.78 -30.84
N THR A 432 -34.79 -12.00 -31.28
CA THR A 432 -35.58 -12.26 -32.49
C THR A 432 -37.06 -12.26 -32.15
#